data_AF-A0A8T4WM76-F1
#
_entry.id   AF-A0A8T4WM76-F1
#
_cell.length_a   1.000
_cell.length_b   1.000
_cell.length_c   1.000
_cell.angle_alpha   90.00
_cell.angle_beta   90.00
_cell.angle_gamma   90.00
#
_symmetry.space_group_name_H-M   'P 1'
#
loop_
_entity.id
_entity.type
_entity.pdbx_description
1 polymer ?
#
loop_
_entity_poly.entity_id
_entity_poly.type
_entity_poly.pdbx_seq_one_letter_code
_entity_poly.pdbx_strand_id
1 'polypeptide(L)'
;MNKGNLTNRIEELMKTTDTVRESTEKKCEKLRIALSGTLRLLSGEKSTLTRVSGDPKDLRKYLVELVSNFEKENLDNLTAIQSKLQNLLSIVKDSDYRTDIGRDESE
;
A
#
# COMPACT_ATOMS: atom_id res chain seq x y z
N MET A 1 16.08 -21.13 14.85
CA MET A 1 16.08 -19.77 14.31
C MET A 1 16.14 -18.80 15.49
N ASN A 2 17.03 -17.81 15.48
CA ASN A 2 17.22 -16.93 16.66
C ASN A 2 16.07 -15.91 16.74
N LYS A 3 15.49 -15.68 17.93
CA LYS A 3 14.35 -14.75 18.13
C LYS A 3 14.63 -13.36 17.55
N GLY A 4 15.88 -12.90 17.58
CA GLY A 4 16.30 -11.64 16.97
C GLY A 4 16.10 -11.54 15.45
N ASN A 5 16.18 -12.66 14.71
CA ASN A 5 15.93 -12.65 13.26
C ASN A 5 14.42 -12.49 12.95
N LEU A 6 13.55 -13.08 13.77
CA LEU A 6 12.11 -12.90 13.63
C LEU A 6 11.68 -11.46 13.97
N THR A 7 12.21 -10.90 15.07
CA THR A 7 11.95 -9.51 15.46
C THR A 7 12.37 -8.54 14.35
N ASN A 8 13.58 -8.69 13.80
CA ASN A 8 14.06 -7.83 12.71
C ASN A 8 13.15 -7.89 11.47
N ARG A 9 12.67 -9.08 11.08
CA ARG A 9 11.76 -9.22 9.94
C ARG A 9 10.38 -8.62 10.18
N ILE A 10 9.88 -8.67 11.42
CA ILE A 10 8.64 -7.99 11.80
C ILE A 10 8.83 -6.47 11.73
N GLU A 11 9.94 -5.94 12.25
CA GLU A 11 10.26 -4.51 12.18
C GLU A 11 10.40 -4.03 10.73
N GLU A 12 11.03 -4.80 9.85
CA GLU A 12 11.10 -4.51 8.41
C GLU A 12 9.71 -4.48 7.75
N LEU A 13 8.83 -5.40 8.14
CA LEU A 13 7.45 -5.44 7.63
C LEU A 13 6.64 -4.23 8.13
N MET A 14 6.82 -3.82 9.38
CA MET A 14 6.20 -2.62 9.93
C MET A 14 6.66 -1.37 9.17
N LYS A 15 7.98 -1.21 8.95
CA LYS A 15 8.54 -0.11 8.15
C LYS A 15 8.01 -0.12 6.71
N THR A 16 7.90 -1.30 6.09
CA THR A 16 7.30 -1.44 4.75
C THR A 16 5.85 -0.95 4.74
N THR A 17 5.07 -1.35 5.75
CA THR A 17 3.66 -0.98 5.88
C THR A 17 3.49 0.52 6.08
N ASP A 18 4.31 1.14 6.92
CA ASP A 18 4.31 2.60 7.10
C ASP A 18 4.67 3.35 5.81
N THR A 19 5.69 2.88 5.08
CA THR A 19 6.09 3.47 3.81
C THR A 19 4.98 3.39 2.77
N VAL A 20 4.30 2.24 2.68
CA VAL A 20 3.13 2.06 1.81
C VAL A 20 2.01 3.00 2.22
N ARG A 21 1.68 3.08 3.51
CA ARG A 21 0.65 3.97 4.05
C ARG A 21 0.92 5.43 3.67
N GLU A 22 2.12 5.94 3.93
CA GLU A 22 2.47 7.34 3.60
C GLU A 22 2.40 7.61 2.09
N SER A 23 2.81 6.64 1.26
CA SER A 23 2.71 6.74 -0.20
C SER A 23 1.26 6.79 -0.67
N THR A 24 0.41 5.93 -0.10
CA THR A 24 -1.03 5.87 -0.38
C THR A 24 -1.72 7.17 0.04
N GLU A 25 -1.42 7.70 1.22
CA GLU A 25 -1.96 8.99 1.70
C GLU A 25 -1.61 10.14 0.75
N LYS A 26 -0.34 10.24 0.31
CA LYS A 26 0.10 11.28 -0.64
C LYS A 26 -0.60 11.17 -1.99
N LYS A 27 -0.83 9.96 -2.49
CA LYS A 27 -1.53 9.74 -3.77
C LYS A 27 -3.03 10.02 -3.66
N CYS A 28 -3.67 9.65 -2.55
CA CYS A 28 -5.04 10.04 -2.24
C CYS A 28 -5.22 11.56 -2.26
N GLU A 29 -4.29 12.30 -1.67
CA GLU A 29 -4.34 13.76 -1.68
C GLU A 29 -4.23 14.34 -3.09
N LYS A 30 -3.28 13.84 -3.90
CA LYS A 30 -3.17 14.23 -5.32
C LYS A 30 -4.46 13.95 -6.09
N LEU A 31 -5.10 12.82 -5.82
CA LEU A 31 -6.35 12.43 -6.46
C LEU A 31 -7.50 13.36 -6.07
N ARG A 32 -7.60 13.74 -4.79
CA ARG A 32 -8.57 14.74 -4.30
C ARG A 32 -8.36 16.11 -4.96
N ILE A 33 -7.11 16.56 -5.08
CA ILE A 33 -6.77 17.82 -5.75
C ILE A 33 -7.16 17.77 -7.23
N ALA A 34 -6.79 16.71 -7.94
CA ALA A 34 -7.13 16.53 -9.35
C ALA A 34 -8.65 16.46 -9.58
N LEU A 35 -9.37 15.75 -8.71
CA LEU A 35 -10.82 15.60 -8.79
C LEU A 35 -11.53 16.92 -8.52
N SER A 36 -11.16 17.64 -7.47
CA SER A 36 -11.75 18.94 -7.14
C SER A 36 -11.47 19.97 -8.25
N GLY A 37 -10.27 19.98 -8.83
CA GLY A 37 -9.95 20.81 -10.00
C GLY A 37 -10.82 20.49 -11.21
N THR A 38 -11.03 19.20 -11.48
CA THR A 38 -11.88 18.76 -12.60
C THR A 38 -13.36 19.13 -12.36
N LEU A 39 -13.88 18.90 -11.15
CA LEU A 39 -15.26 19.26 -10.80
C LEU A 39 -15.50 20.77 -10.91
N ARG A 40 -14.54 21.60 -10.48
CA ARG A 40 -14.60 23.07 -10.61
C ARG A 40 -14.60 23.52 -12.08
N LEU A 41 -13.82 22.88 -12.94
CA LEU A 41 -13.81 23.20 -14.38
C LEU A 41 -15.12 22.80 -15.06
N LEU A 42 -15.71 21.67 -14.66
CA LEU A 42 -17.00 21.21 -15.17
C LEU A 42 -18.19 22.03 -14.67
N SER A 43 -18.10 22.65 -13.48
CA SER A 43 -19.18 23.49 -12.92
C SER A 43 -19.23 24.91 -13.50
N GLY A 44 -18.27 25.29 -14.35
CA GLY A 44 -18.20 26.64 -14.94
C GLY A 44 -17.82 27.73 -13.94
N GLU A 45 -17.44 27.38 -12.71
CA GLU A 45 -16.85 28.33 -11.76
C GLU A 45 -15.49 28.80 -12.29
N LYS A 46 -15.32 30.11 -12.44
CA LYS A 46 -14.04 30.72 -12.87
C LYS A 46 -12.93 30.24 -11.94
N SER A 47 -12.05 29.40 -12.49
CA SER A 47 -10.87 28.87 -11.81
C SER A 47 -10.01 30.02 -11.26
N THR A 48 -9.87 30.11 -9.93
CA THR A 48 -8.82 30.92 -9.29
C THR A 48 -7.42 30.35 -9.50
N LEU A 49 -7.31 29.12 -10.03
CA LEU A 49 -6.07 28.50 -10.49
C LEU A 49 -5.89 28.81 -11.98
N THR A 50 -5.41 30.00 -12.29
CA THR A 50 -5.04 30.48 -13.65
C THR A 50 -3.98 29.64 -14.36
N ARG A 51 -3.53 28.51 -13.79
CA ARG A 51 -2.53 27.60 -14.35
C ARG A 51 -3.03 26.19 -14.67
N VAL A 52 -4.26 25.82 -14.30
CA VAL A 52 -4.85 24.53 -14.71
C VAL A 52 -5.76 24.78 -15.91
N SER A 53 -5.17 25.24 -17.00
CA SER A 53 -5.80 25.39 -18.31
C SER A 53 -5.47 24.15 -19.14
N GLY A 54 -6.30 23.11 -19.02
CA GLY A 54 -6.28 21.91 -19.84
C GLY A 54 -7.67 21.57 -20.36
N ASP A 55 -7.78 20.90 -21.51
CA ASP A 55 -9.05 20.41 -22.03
C ASP A 55 -9.71 19.48 -20.98
N PRO A 56 -10.99 19.68 -20.60
CA PRO A 56 -11.71 18.77 -19.71
C PRO A 56 -11.63 17.28 -20.10
N LYS A 57 -11.48 16.96 -21.39
CA LYS A 57 -11.26 15.58 -21.85
C LYS A 57 -9.92 15.01 -21.38
N ASP A 58 -8.86 15.82 -21.41
CA ASP A 58 -7.52 15.42 -20.98
C ASP A 58 -7.47 15.25 -19.46
N LEU A 59 -8.16 16.12 -18.71
CA LEU A 59 -8.31 15.99 -17.25
C LEU A 59 -9.07 14.73 -16.86
N ARG A 60 -10.14 14.38 -17.58
CA ARG A 60 -10.89 13.14 -17.35
C ARG A 60 -10.01 11.91 -17.58
N LYS A 61 -9.25 11.90 -18.69
CA LYS A 61 -8.30 10.83 -19.00
C LYS A 61 -7.23 10.71 -17.90
N TYR A 62 -6.64 11.84 -17.50
CA TYR A 62 -5.66 11.90 -16.41
C TYR A 62 -6.21 11.34 -15.09
N LEU A 63 -7.46 11.68 -14.73
CA LEU A 63 -8.11 11.13 -13.53
C LEU A 63 -8.30 9.62 -13.61
N VAL A 64 -8.75 9.10 -14.76
CA VAL A 64 -8.92 7.65 -14.95
C VAL A 64 -7.58 6.95 -14.83
N GLU A 65 -6.54 7.45 -15.50
CA GLU A 65 -5.19 6.89 -15.41
C GLU A 65 -4.64 6.94 -13.97
N LEU A 66 -4.87 8.05 -13.26
CA LEU A 66 -4.42 8.21 -11.87
C LEU A 66 -5.12 7.22 -10.94
N VAL A 67 -6.44 7.04 -11.09
CA VAL A 67 -7.23 6.06 -10.30
C VAL A 67 -6.77 4.64 -10.60
N SER A 68 -6.65 4.26 -11.87
CA SER A 68 -6.24 2.90 -12.26
C SER A 68 -4.82 2.56 -11.80
N ASN A 69 -3.89 3.51 -11.90
CA ASN A 69 -2.52 3.32 -11.41
C ASN A 69 -2.50 3.20 -9.88
N PHE A 70 -3.27 4.05 -9.19
CA PHE A 70 -3.38 4.00 -7.73
C PHE A 70 -3.98 2.68 -7.23
N GLU A 71 -5.03 2.18 -7.87
CA GLU A 71 -5.65 0.89 -7.56
C GLU A 71 -4.64 -0.25 -7.74
N LYS A 72 -3.99 -0.31 -8.91
CA LYS A 72 -3.01 -1.35 -9.22
C LYS A 72 -1.85 -1.37 -8.22
N GLU A 73 -1.24 -0.21 -7.96
CA GLU A 73 -0.11 -0.13 -7.02
C GLU A 73 -0.52 -0.52 -5.59
N ASN A 74 -1.72 -0.17 -5.13
CA ASN A 74 -2.18 -0.58 -3.81
C ASN A 74 -2.45 -2.09 -3.74
N LEU A 75 -3.04 -2.69 -4.78
CA LEU A 75 -3.23 -4.14 -4.85
C LEU A 75 -1.89 -4.89 -4.86
N ASP A 76 -0.91 -4.40 -5.63
CA ASP A 76 0.44 -4.96 -5.67
C ASP A 76 1.12 -4.88 -4.28
N ASN A 77 0.99 -3.74 -3.60
CA ASN A 77 1.52 -3.55 -2.25
C ASN A 77 0.85 -4.47 -1.22
N LEU A 78 -0.48 -4.61 -1.26
CA LEU A 78 -1.23 -5.50 -0.37
C LEU A 78 -0.80 -6.96 -0.58
N THR A 79 -0.67 -7.38 -1.84
CA THR A 79 -0.23 -8.74 -2.21
C THR A 79 1.19 -9.01 -1.69
N ALA A 80 2.10 -8.04 -1.81
CA ALA A 80 3.46 -8.15 -1.30
C ALA A 80 3.51 -8.25 0.22
N ILE A 81 2.74 -7.43 0.94
CA ILE A 81 2.64 -7.47 2.41
C ILE A 81 2.06 -8.81 2.86
N GLN A 82 0.99 -9.29 2.21
CA GLN A 82 0.38 -10.58 2.50
C GLN A 82 1.37 -11.74 2.31
N SER A 83 2.15 -11.71 1.23
CA SER A 83 3.18 -12.73 0.96
C SER A 83 4.27 -12.74 2.04
N LYS A 84 4.72 -11.55 2.48
CA LYS A 84 5.69 -11.42 3.59
C LYS A 84 5.12 -11.94 4.91
N LEU A 85 3.85 -11.64 5.21
CA LEU A 85 3.15 -12.16 6.40
C LEU A 85 3.02 -13.68 6.37
N GLN A 86 2.61 -14.25 5.24
CA GLN A 86 2.49 -15.70 5.07
C GLN A 86 3.84 -16.41 5.27
N ASN A 87 4.92 -15.82 4.75
CA ASN A 87 6.26 -16.33 4.96
C ASN A 87 6.62 -16.34 6.46
N LEU A 88 6.41 -15.24 7.18
CA LEU A 88 6.63 -15.18 8.63
C LEU A 88 5.79 -16.20 9.40
N LEU A 89 4.52 -16.34 9.03
CA LEU A 89 3.61 -17.32 9.62
C LEU A 89 4.07 -18.76 9.42
N SER A 90 4.57 -19.09 8.22
CA SER A 90 5.13 -20.42 7.94
C SER A 90 6.33 -20.72 8.84
N ILE A 91 7.19 -19.73 9.04
CA ILE A 91 8.39 -19.88 9.86
C ILE A 91 8.05 -20.06 11.34
N VAL A 92 7.07 -19.30 11.85
CA VAL A 92 6.60 -19.44 13.24
C VAL A 92 5.98 -20.83 13.44
N LYS A 93 5.10 -21.27 12.53
CA LYS A 93 4.47 -22.59 12.60
C LYS A 93 5.49 -23.73 12.54
N ASP A 94 6.48 -23.65 11.65
CA ASP A 94 7.55 -24.64 11.56
C ASP A 94 8.43 -24.67 12.82
N SER A 95 8.57 -23.53 13.51
CA SER A 95 9.33 -23.45 14.76
C SER A 95 8.58 -24.05 15.95
N ASP A 96 7.26 -23.86 16.03
CA ASP A 96 6.43 -24.49 17.07
C ASP A 96 6.37 -26.02 16.89
N TYR A 97 6.22 -26.49 15.64
CA TYR A 97 6.17 -27.93 15.33
C TYR A 97 7.44 -28.69 15.72
N ARG A 98 8.61 -28.05 15.62
CA ARG A 98 9.90 -28.66 16.06
C ARG A 98 10.07 -28.71 17.57
N THR A 99 9.33 -27.90 18.31
CA THR A 99 9.44 -27.83 19.78
C THR A 99 8.59 -28.90 20.45
N ASP A 100 7.50 -29.33 19.81
CA ASP A 100 6.62 -30.41 20.30
C ASP A 100 7.20 -31.81 20.05
N ILE A 101 7.83 -32.08 18.91
CA ILE A 101 8.42 -33.40 18.61
C ILE A 101 9.65 -33.70 19.50
N GLY A 102 10.34 -32.67 19.99
CA GLY A 102 11.50 -32.83 20.88
C GLY A 102 11.17 -33.10 22.36
N ARG A 103 9.89 -33.18 22.73
CA ARG A 103 9.45 -33.47 24.11
C ARG A 103 9.01 -34.91 24.34
N ASP A 104 8.66 -35.65 23.28
CA ASP A 104 8.13 -37.02 23.39
C ASP A 104 9.22 -38.12 23.41
N GLU A 105 10.49 -37.81 23.18
CA GLU A 105 11.59 -38.79 23.22
C GLU A 105 12.39 -38.79 24.54
N SER A 106 11.80 -38.31 25.64
CA SER A 106 12.47 -38.21 26.96
C SER A 106 11.61 -38.68 28.13
N GLU A 107 10.95 -39.84 27.99
CA GLU A 107 10.41 -40.63 29.12
C GLU A 107 10.98 -42.05 29.12
#